data_AF-A0A432FJM9-F1
#
_entry.id   AF-A0A432FJM9-F1
#
_cell.length_a   1.000
_cell.length_b   1.000
_cell.length_c   1.000
_cell.angle_alpha   90.00
_cell.angle_beta   90.00
_cell.angle_gamma   90.00
#
_symmetry.space_group_name_H-M   'P 1'
#
loop_
_entity.id
_entity.type
_entity.pdbx_description
1 polymer ?
#
loop_
_entity_poly.entity_id
_entity_poly.type
_entity_poly.pdbx_seq_one_letter_code
_entity_poly.pdbx_strand_id
1 'polypeptide(L)'
;MIISRIIKPESAVYKTLSTFSEKLDRLMKLKPLSWFAVWIMMTSGTSAQQSMSDRYIYWDMSLAGVGLITLLIVTVITTIIFKKEKISFTNIDFSLTFIIHHIIFALVLFMTGWGWLSWLNGDFFVTLKHFSPYGLVYISVLLIYQIDLDVIPVKGYQPGKGLIAVCSLLVIAGALIGIRFDDPVISTAAAVIAPFYLIAIVFPEHKRHIERARIYPVFIAAMFVSVRLPWFLIPLAILFFGLRTYHYFRYNIIFPTFAVDHD
;
A
#
# COMPACT_ATOMS: atom_id res chain seq x y z
N MET A 1 11.85 17.58 -3.73
CA MET A 1 11.93 16.79 -4.98
C MET A 1 13.04 17.38 -5.85
N ILE A 2 13.74 16.60 -6.69
CA ILE A 2 14.75 17.19 -7.61
C ILE A 2 14.07 18.25 -8.50
N ILE A 3 12.90 17.94 -9.05
CA ILE A 3 12.10 18.88 -9.86
C ILE A 3 11.76 20.17 -9.10
N SER A 4 11.43 20.12 -7.80
CA SER A 4 11.13 21.34 -7.04
C SER A 4 12.37 22.20 -6.73
N ARG A 5 13.55 21.61 -6.86
CA ARG A 5 14.82 22.35 -6.78
C ARG A 5 15.21 22.97 -8.12
N ILE A 6 14.92 22.28 -9.22
CA ILE A 6 15.25 22.72 -10.59
C ILE A 6 14.23 23.77 -11.10
N ILE A 7 12.94 23.50 -10.95
CA ILE A 7 11.86 24.33 -11.49
C ILE A 7 11.15 25.02 -10.33
N LYS A 8 11.45 26.32 -10.14
CA LYS A 8 10.85 27.14 -9.08
C LYS A 8 9.45 27.63 -9.46
N PRO A 9 8.54 27.84 -8.49
CA PRO A 9 7.16 28.30 -8.76
C PRO A 9 7.06 29.60 -9.57
N GLU A 10 8.05 30.47 -9.44
CA GLU A 10 8.13 31.77 -10.12
C GLU A 10 8.46 31.64 -11.62
N SER A 11 9.01 30.51 -12.05
CA SER A 11 9.49 30.32 -13.42
C SER A 11 8.36 30.21 -14.46
N ALA A 12 8.61 30.68 -15.68
CA ALA A 12 7.68 30.52 -16.80
C ALA A 12 7.38 29.04 -17.10
N VAL A 13 8.39 28.18 -16.96
CA VAL A 13 8.25 26.73 -17.15
C VAL A 13 7.28 26.12 -16.14
N TYR A 14 7.34 26.55 -14.87
CA TYR A 14 6.40 26.11 -13.85
C TYR A 14 4.96 26.47 -14.22
N LYS A 15 4.72 27.70 -14.69
CA LYS A 15 3.37 28.14 -15.11
C LYS A 15 2.82 27.25 -16.24
N THR A 16 3.63 26.94 -17.25
CA THR A 16 3.22 26.04 -18.34
C THR A 16 2.90 24.62 -17.83
N LEU A 17 3.74 24.05 -16.97
CA LEU A 17 3.54 22.71 -16.41
C LEU A 17 2.37 22.66 -15.41
N SER A 18 2.12 23.76 -14.70
CA SER A 18 0.93 23.94 -13.85
C SER A 18 -0.33 23.84 -14.70
N THR A 19 -0.43 24.61 -15.80
CA THR A 19 -1.57 24.55 -16.73
C THR A 19 -1.74 23.15 -17.34
N PHE A 20 -0.65 22.45 -17.66
CA PHE A 20 -0.73 21.06 -18.10
C PHE A 20 -1.27 20.14 -17.00
N SER A 21 -0.82 20.32 -15.76
CA SER A 21 -1.25 19.51 -14.63
C SER A 21 -2.74 19.65 -14.34
N GLU A 22 -3.36 20.81 -14.58
CA GLU A 22 -4.82 20.97 -14.46
C GLU A 22 -5.60 19.99 -15.35
N LYS A 23 -5.07 19.64 -16.53
CA LYS A 23 -5.71 18.65 -17.43
C LYS A 23 -5.75 17.26 -16.80
N LEU A 24 -4.86 16.97 -15.85
CA LEU A 24 -4.78 15.70 -15.13
C LEU A 24 -5.72 15.64 -13.91
N ASP A 25 -6.44 16.72 -13.57
CA ASP A 25 -7.39 16.73 -12.44
C ASP A 25 -8.47 15.63 -12.60
N ARG A 26 -8.84 15.28 -13.84
CA ARG A 26 -9.76 14.16 -14.11
C ARG A 26 -9.18 12.81 -13.67
N LEU A 27 -7.87 12.59 -13.87
CA LEU A 27 -7.18 11.38 -13.43
C LEU A 27 -7.16 11.33 -11.89
N MET A 28 -6.97 12.46 -11.21
CA MET A 28 -6.95 12.49 -9.74
C MET A 28 -8.29 12.17 -9.09
N LYS A 29 -9.41 12.42 -9.77
CA LYS A 29 -10.73 11.96 -9.30
C LYS A 29 -10.83 10.44 -9.15
N LEU A 30 -9.93 9.69 -9.79
CA LEU A 30 -9.83 8.23 -9.68
C LEU A 30 -9.10 7.77 -8.41
N LYS A 31 -8.63 8.70 -7.57
CA LYS A 31 -7.87 8.43 -6.32
C LYS A 31 -6.68 7.48 -6.53
N PRO A 32 -5.73 7.82 -7.41
CA PRO A 32 -4.60 6.96 -7.77
C PRO A 32 -3.68 6.53 -6.60
N LEU A 33 -3.71 7.21 -5.46
CA LEU A 33 -3.04 6.74 -4.23
C LEU A 33 -3.51 5.34 -3.80
N SER A 34 -4.79 5.03 -3.99
CA SER A 34 -5.35 3.73 -3.63
C SER A 34 -4.77 2.59 -4.45
N TRP A 35 -4.19 2.89 -5.63
CA TRP A 35 -3.61 1.88 -6.50
C TRP A 35 -2.37 1.22 -5.90
N PHE A 36 -1.66 1.87 -4.97
CA PHE A 36 -0.56 1.22 -4.23
C PHE A 36 -1.06 -0.02 -3.49
N ALA A 37 -2.13 0.11 -2.70
CA ALA A 37 -2.68 -1.02 -1.95
C ALA A 37 -3.19 -2.14 -2.87
N VAL A 38 -3.83 -1.76 -3.98
CA VAL A 38 -4.32 -2.69 -5.00
C VAL A 38 -3.18 -3.48 -5.62
N TRP A 39 -2.14 -2.79 -6.08
CA TRP A 39 -1.04 -3.43 -6.78
C TRP A 39 -0.21 -4.29 -5.84
N ILE A 40 0.10 -3.81 -4.64
CA ILE A 40 0.85 -4.59 -3.65
C ILE A 40 0.13 -5.90 -3.33
N MET A 41 -1.20 -5.86 -3.10
CA MET A 41 -1.94 -7.07 -2.75
C MET A 41 -2.01 -8.08 -3.91
N MET A 42 -2.21 -7.58 -5.13
CA MET A 42 -2.18 -8.43 -6.32
C MET A 42 -0.79 -9.05 -6.52
N THR A 43 0.29 -8.26 -6.50
CA THR A 43 1.64 -8.77 -6.71
C THR A 43 2.13 -9.65 -5.54
N SER A 44 1.60 -9.45 -4.34
CA SER A 44 1.80 -10.36 -3.20
C SER A 44 1.29 -11.78 -3.51
N GLY A 45 0.14 -11.89 -4.18
CA GLY A 45 -0.41 -13.19 -4.61
C GLY A 45 0.51 -13.90 -5.61
N THR A 46 1.02 -13.17 -6.61
CA THR A 46 2.00 -13.70 -7.58
C THR A 46 3.29 -14.12 -6.89
N SER A 47 3.80 -13.28 -5.98
CA SER A 47 5.02 -13.56 -5.21
C SER A 47 4.87 -14.81 -4.33
N ALA A 48 3.71 -14.97 -3.67
CA ALA A 48 3.44 -16.13 -2.83
C ALA A 48 3.34 -17.42 -3.65
N GLN A 49 2.68 -17.36 -4.81
CA GLN A 49 2.59 -18.51 -5.72
C GLN A 49 3.97 -18.92 -6.25
N GLN A 50 4.81 -17.97 -6.67
CA GLN A 50 6.19 -18.26 -7.07
C GLN A 50 7.01 -18.88 -5.93
N SER A 51 6.79 -18.45 -4.68
CA SER A 51 7.45 -19.04 -3.51
C SER A 51 7.14 -20.53 -3.34
N MET A 52 5.93 -20.93 -3.72
CA MET A 52 5.47 -22.31 -3.61
C MET A 52 6.10 -23.18 -4.69
N SER A 53 6.34 -22.63 -5.89
CA SER A 53 7.07 -23.35 -6.94
C SER A 53 8.55 -23.43 -6.67
N ASP A 54 9.18 -22.31 -6.30
CA ASP A 54 10.59 -22.23 -5.93
C ASP A 54 10.85 -21.01 -5.04
N ARG A 55 11.26 -21.28 -3.81
CA ARG A 55 11.52 -20.27 -2.79
C ARG A 55 12.68 -19.35 -3.17
N TYR A 56 13.65 -19.82 -3.94
CA TYR A 56 14.89 -19.09 -4.24
C TYR A 56 14.78 -18.17 -5.46
N ILE A 57 13.58 -18.07 -6.05
CA ILE A 57 13.31 -17.09 -7.10
C ILE A 57 13.31 -15.69 -6.50
N TYR A 58 14.26 -14.89 -6.96
CA TYR A 58 14.37 -13.46 -6.72
C TYR A 58 14.71 -12.76 -8.03
N TRP A 59 14.34 -11.48 -8.14
CA TRP A 59 14.61 -10.67 -9.31
C TRP A 59 14.12 -11.27 -10.64
N ASP A 60 12.94 -11.92 -10.61
CA ASP A 60 12.39 -12.58 -11.79
C ASP A 60 11.55 -11.63 -12.65
N MET A 61 11.96 -11.49 -13.92
CA MET A 61 11.27 -10.68 -14.93
C MET A 61 10.37 -11.52 -15.85
N SER A 62 10.31 -12.85 -15.69
CA SER A 62 9.59 -13.74 -16.60
C SER A 62 8.10 -13.40 -16.71
N LEU A 63 7.47 -13.03 -15.59
CA LEU A 63 6.07 -12.66 -15.52
C LEU A 63 5.78 -11.18 -15.81
N ALA A 64 6.77 -10.37 -16.21
CA ALA A 64 6.59 -8.93 -16.36
C ALA A 64 5.46 -8.56 -17.34
N GLY A 65 5.39 -9.22 -18.50
CA GLY A 65 4.35 -8.94 -19.50
C GLY A 65 2.93 -9.20 -18.98
N VAL A 66 2.69 -10.42 -18.48
CA VAL A 66 1.39 -10.82 -17.93
C VAL A 66 1.04 -10.03 -16.66
N GLY A 67 2.03 -9.77 -15.81
CA GLY A 67 1.91 -9.01 -14.57
C GLY A 67 1.50 -7.56 -14.82
N LEU A 68 2.15 -6.85 -15.75
CA LEU A 68 1.82 -5.47 -16.10
C LEU A 68 0.43 -5.34 -16.74
N ILE A 69 0.05 -6.26 -17.63
CA ILE A 69 -1.28 -6.30 -18.23
C ILE A 69 -2.34 -6.53 -17.14
N THR A 70 -2.11 -7.50 -16.25
CA THR A 70 -3.05 -7.80 -15.16
C THR A 70 -3.18 -6.62 -14.21
N LEU A 71 -2.06 -5.97 -13.86
CA LEU A 71 -2.04 -4.78 -13.01
C LEU A 71 -2.87 -3.65 -13.64
N LEU A 72 -2.77 -3.43 -14.95
CA LEU A 72 -3.58 -2.45 -15.67
C LEU A 72 -5.08 -2.81 -15.62
N ILE A 73 -5.45 -4.07 -15.90
CA ILE A 73 -6.84 -4.55 -15.85
C ILE A 73 -7.42 -4.35 -14.45
N VAL A 74 -6.71 -4.82 -13.42
CA VAL A 74 -7.12 -4.70 -12.02
C VAL A 74 -7.25 -3.24 -11.62
N THR A 75 -6.35 -2.35 -12.06
CA THR A 75 -6.46 -0.91 -11.79
C THR A 75 -7.76 -0.31 -12.34
N VAL A 76 -8.10 -0.64 -13.60
CA VAL A 76 -9.33 -0.14 -14.22
C VAL A 76 -10.56 -0.66 -13.48
N ILE A 77 -10.63 -1.97 -13.22
CA ILE A 77 -11.77 -2.60 -12.53
C ILE A 77 -11.94 -2.03 -11.12
N THR A 78 -10.87 -2.01 -10.33
CA THR A 78 -10.91 -1.52 -8.94
C THR A 78 -11.28 -0.05 -8.85
N THR A 79 -10.82 0.77 -9.80
CA THR A 79 -11.21 2.19 -9.88
C THR A 79 -12.72 2.36 -10.13
N ILE A 80 -13.31 1.53 -11.01
CA ILE A 80 -14.77 1.53 -11.25
C ILE A 80 -15.52 1.12 -9.99
N ILE A 81 -15.05 0.05 -9.30
CA ILE A 81 -15.65 -0.43 -8.05
C ILE A 81 -15.57 0.64 -6.97
N PHE A 82 -14.42 1.26 -6.74
CA PHE A 82 -14.26 2.31 -5.72
C PHE A 82 -15.17 3.51 -5.96
N LYS A 83 -15.40 3.87 -7.23
CA LYS A 83 -16.33 4.93 -7.59
C LYS A 83 -17.80 4.55 -7.29
N LYS A 84 -18.19 3.31 -7.55
CA LYS A 84 -19.57 2.82 -7.38
C LYS A 84 -19.90 2.53 -5.91
N GLU A 85 -19.05 1.76 -5.26
CA GLU A 85 -19.25 1.22 -3.90
C GLU A 85 -18.74 2.16 -2.79
N LYS A 86 -18.19 3.33 -3.16
CA LYS A 86 -17.62 4.34 -2.24
C LYS A 86 -16.54 3.78 -1.29
N ILE A 87 -15.91 2.67 -1.64
CA ILE A 87 -14.81 2.08 -0.87
C ILE A 87 -13.65 3.09 -0.83
N SER A 88 -13.16 3.36 0.36
CA SER A 88 -12.12 4.36 0.61
C SER A 88 -11.19 3.86 1.70
N PHE A 89 -9.89 3.91 1.44
CA PHE A 89 -8.86 3.58 2.42
C PHE A 89 -8.65 4.68 3.46
N THR A 90 -9.15 5.89 3.20
CA THR A 90 -8.89 7.09 4.00
C THR A 90 -10.10 7.57 4.78
N ASN A 91 -11.28 7.00 4.53
CA ASN A 91 -12.46 7.34 5.31
C ASN A 91 -12.38 6.62 6.65
N ILE A 92 -12.69 7.33 7.73
CA ILE A 92 -12.75 6.77 9.07
C ILE A 92 -14.09 6.03 9.21
N ASP A 93 -14.04 4.70 9.15
CA ASP A 93 -15.17 3.78 9.31
C ASP A 93 -14.67 2.49 9.99
N PHE A 94 -15.12 2.27 11.22
CA PHE A 94 -14.80 1.09 12.03
C PHE A 94 -15.86 0.00 11.98
N SER A 95 -16.85 0.10 11.09
CA SER A 95 -17.90 -0.91 10.98
C SER A 95 -17.30 -2.28 10.61
N LEU A 96 -17.84 -3.35 11.21
CA LEU A 96 -17.45 -4.71 10.86
C LEU A 96 -17.64 -4.96 9.36
N THR A 97 -18.71 -4.40 8.80
CA THR A 97 -19.01 -4.41 7.38
C THR A 97 -17.86 -3.83 6.56
N PHE A 98 -17.34 -2.65 6.91
CA PHE A 98 -16.21 -2.02 6.23
C PHE A 98 -14.97 -2.93 6.20
N ILE A 99 -14.63 -3.53 7.34
CA ILE A 99 -13.48 -4.43 7.47
C ILE A 99 -13.67 -5.69 6.61
N ILE A 100 -14.85 -6.31 6.66
CA ILE A 100 -15.17 -7.50 5.86
C ILE A 100 -15.04 -7.19 4.36
N HIS A 101 -15.56 -6.07 3.89
CA HIS A 101 -15.45 -5.68 2.48
C HIS A 101 -13.98 -5.53 2.05
N HIS A 102 -13.13 -4.93 2.89
CA HIS A 102 -11.70 -4.81 2.61
C HIS A 102 -10.96 -6.16 2.62
N ILE A 103 -11.33 -7.08 3.51
CA ILE A 103 -10.75 -8.43 3.54
C ILE A 103 -11.12 -9.20 2.27
N ILE A 104 -12.40 -9.17 1.87
CA ILE A 104 -12.87 -9.82 0.64
C ILE A 104 -12.15 -9.21 -0.56
N PHE A 105 -12.06 -7.88 -0.61
CA PHE A 105 -11.35 -7.16 -1.67
C PHE A 105 -9.88 -7.56 -1.76
N ALA A 106 -9.17 -7.59 -0.62
CA ALA A 106 -7.78 -8.02 -0.56
C ALA A 106 -7.60 -9.47 -1.00
N LEU A 107 -8.47 -10.37 -0.55
CA LEU A 107 -8.44 -11.78 -0.94
C LEU A 107 -8.63 -11.93 -2.45
N VAL A 108 -9.61 -11.25 -3.05
CA VAL A 108 -9.85 -11.30 -4.51
C VAL A 108 -8.62 -10.80 -5.27
N LEU A 109 -7.98 -9.72 -4.82
CA LEU A 109 -6.75 -9.21 -5.45
C LEU A 109 -5.60 -10.21 -5.34
N PHE A 110 -5.39 -10.78 -4.16
CA PHE A 110 -4.36 -11.78 -3.92
C PHE A 110 -4.58 -13.02 -4.80
N MET A 111 -5.81 -13.54 -4.86
CA MET A 111 -6.18 -14.67 -5.72
C MET A 111 -6.01 -14.35 -7.21
N THR A 112 -6.29 -13.11 -7.62
CA THR A 112 -6.04 -12.65 -9.00
C THR A 112 -4.55 -12.75 -9.32
N GLY A 113 -3.69 -12.32 -8.40
CA GLY A 113 -2.23 -12.43 -8.53
C GLY A 113 -1.70 -13.86 -8.49
N TRP A 114 -2.32 -14.73 -7.69
CA TRP A 114 -1.93 -16.14 -7.56
C TRP A 114 -2.01 -16.91 -8.88
N GLY A 115 -2.95 -16.56 -9.75
CA GLY A 115 -3.07 -17.21 -11.07
C GLY A 115 -4.40 -17.01 -11.76
N TRP A 116 -5.05 -15.86 -11.56
CA TRP A 116 -6.39 -15.52 -12.07
C TRP A 116 -7.51 -16.48 -11.66
N LEU A 117 -7.55 -17.68 -12.27
CA LEU A 117 -8.57 -18.72 -12.10
C LEU A 117 -8.00 -20.04 -11.58
N SER A 118 -6.70 -20.12 -11.26
CA SER A 118 -6.09 -21.35 -10.70
C SER A 118 -6.81 -21.87 -9.46
N TRP A 119 -7.44 -20.99 -8.68
CA TRP A 119 -8.25 -21.37 -7.52
C TRP A 119 -9.52 -22.16 -7.87
N LEU A 120 -10.06 -22.04 -9.10
CA LEU A 120 -11.14 -22.89 -9.60
C LEU A 120 -10.67 -24.31 -9.93
N ASN A 121 -9.37 -24.50 -10.15
CA ASN A 121 -8.76 -25.77 -10.52
C ASN A 121 -8.24 -26.57 -9.31
N GLY A 122 -8.60 -26.17 -8.08
CA GLY A 122 -8.27 -26.89 -6.84
C GLY A 122 -7.40 -26.10 -5.84
N ASP A 123 -6.80 -24.98 -6.24
CA ASP A 123 -5.85 -24.23 -5.39
C ASP A 123 -6.51 -23.31 -4.36
N PHE A 124 -7.83 -23.32 -4.21
CA PHE A 124 -8.55 -22.38 -3.36
C PHE A 124 -8.05 -22.37 -1.90
N PHE A 125 -8.03 -23.54 -1.25
CA PHE A 125 -7.62 -23.65 0.15
C PHE A 125 -6.13 -23.35 0.36
N VAL A 126 -5.30 -23.70 -0.63
CA VAL A 126 -3.86 -23.37 -0.62
C VAL A 126 -3.67 -21.86 -0.69
N THR A 127 -4.35 -21.22 -1.63
CA THR A 127 -4.32 -19.75 -1.79
C THR A 127 -4.82 -19.05 -0.53
N LEU A 128 -5.90 -19.54 0.09
CA LEU A 128 -6.45 -18.97 1.32
C LEU A 128 -5.48 -19.11 2.50
N LYS A 129 -4.82 -20.26 2.63
CA LYS A 129 -3.75 -20.47 3.63
C LYS A 129 -2.64 -19.45 3.43
N HIS A 130 -2.11 -19.31 2.22
CA HIS A 130 -1.01 -18.39 1.92
C HIS A 130 -1.41 -16.91 1.98
N PHE A 131 -2.70 -16.59 1.79
CA PHE A 131 -3.22 -15.24 1.99
C PHE A 131 -3.18 -14.83 3.47
N SER A 132 -3.37 -15.75 4.42
CA SER A 132 -3.55 -15.39 5.83
C SER A 132 -2.48 -14.45 6.44
N PRO A 133 -1.15 -14.64 6.27
CA PRO A 133 -0.17 -13.67 6.78
C PRO A 133 -0.28 -12.30 6.09
N TYR A 134 -0.53 -12.26 4.78
CA TYR A 134 -0.73 -11.02 4.04
C TYR A 134 -2.02 -10.30 4.46
N GLY A 135 -3.10 -11.05 4.69
CA GLY A 135 -4.38 -10.53 5.17
C GLY A 135 -4.24 -9.88 6.55
N LEU A 136 -3.51 -10.49 7.49
CA LEU A 136 -3.26 -9.92 8.81
C LEU A 136 -2.48 -8.59 8.72
N VAL A 137 -1.40 -8.56 7.93
CA VAL A 137 -0.62 -7.34 7.71
C VAL A 137 -1.47 -6.27 7.02
N TYR A 138 -2.26 -6.66 6.03
CA TYR A 138 -3.15 -5.73 5.33
C TYR A 138 -4.21 -5.12 6.25
N ILE A 139 -4.86 -5.93 7.10
CA ILE A 139 -5.83 -5.42 8.09
C ILE A 139 -5.13 -4.47 9.07
N SER A 140 -3.92 -4.80 9.53
CA SER A 140 -3.15 -3.91 10.38
C SER A 140 -2.89 -2.55 9.73
N VAL A 141 -2.48 -2.55 8.46
CA VAL A 141 -2.26 -1.31 7.71
C VAL A 141 -3.59 -0.58 7.51
N LEU A 142 -4.68 -1.26 7.19
CA LEU A 142 -6.01 -0.64 7.06
C LEU A 142 -6.44 0.06 8.36
N LEU A 143 -6.29 -0.62 9.51
CA LEU A 143 -6.71 -0.11 10.81
C LEU A 143 -5.88 1.11 11.25
N ILE A 144 -4.59 1.18 10.94
CA ILE A 144 -3.79 2.37 11.32
C ILE A 144 -4.27 3.64 10.58
N TYR A 145 -4.84 3.51 9.38
CA TYR A 145 -5.43 4.62 8.62
C TYR A 145 -6.76 5.12 9.23
N GLN A 146 -7.37 4.36 10.13
CA GLN A 146 -8.64 4.72 10.79
C GLN A 146 -8.45 5.65 12.01
N ILE A 147 -7.21 5.87 12.45
CA ILE A 147 -6.92 6.82 13.54
C ILE A 147 -7.12 8.25 13.02
N ASP A 148 -7.98 9.07 13.62
CA ASP A 148 -8.06 10.46 13.19
C ASP A 148 -6.77 11.21 13.59
N LEU A 149 -6.06 11.76 12.61
CA LEU A 149 -4.82 12.51 12.83
C LEU A 149 -5.07 13.96 13.24
N ASP A 150 -6.27 14.50 12.99
CA ASP A 150 -6.61 15.90 13.25
C ASP A 150 -7.12 16.10 14.69
N VAL A 151 -7.55 15.01 15.34
CA VAL A 151 -8.01 14.98 16.73
C VAL A 151 -6.84 14.79 17.72
N ILE A 152 -5.64 14.46 17.24
CA ILE A 152 -4.48 14.20 18.11
C ILE A 152 -3.89 15.54 18.56
N PRO A 153 -3.95 15.88 19.86
CA PRO A 153 -3.36 17.11 20.36
C PRO A 153 -1.83 17.06 20.24
N VAL A 154 -1.21 18.24 20.07
CA VAL A 154 0.24 18.41 19.88
C VAL A 154 1.07 17.83 21.04
N LYS A 155 0.47 17.68 22.24
CA LYS A 155 1.05 17.00 23.41
C LYS A 155 -0.03 16.26 24.22
N GLY A 156 0.32 15.09 24.75
CA GLY A 156 -0.29 14.55 25.97
C GLY A 156 -1.46 13.56 25.87
N TYR A 157 -1.99 13.20 24.70
CA TYR A 157 -3.09 12.22 24.62
C TYR A 157 -3.04 11.33 23.37
N GLN A 158 -3.36 10.04 23.52
CA GLN A 158 -3.52 9.10 22.40
C GLN A 158 -4.97 8.67 22.22
N PRO A 159 -5.69 9.22 21.23
CA PRO A 159 -6.73 8.46 20.57
C PRO A 159 -6.08 7.24 19.89
N GLY A 160 -6.58 6.03 20.16
CA GLY A 160 -6.25 4.85 19.36
C GLY A 160 -5.07 3.99 19.81
N LYS A 161 -4.47 4.19 21.00
CA LYS A 161 -3.37 3.32 21.52
C LYS A 161 -3.71 1.83 21.47
N GLY A 162 -4.93 1.47 21.87
CA GLY A 162 -5.43 0.09 21.79
C GLY A 162 -5.46 -0.43 20.36
N LEU A 163 -5.83 0.41 19.39
CA LEU A 163 -5.83 0.05 17.98
C LEU A 163 -4.41 -0.16 17.45
N ILE A 164 -3.45 0.70 17.81
CA ILE A 164 -2.04 0.53 17.42
C ILE A 164 -1.48 -0.77 18.03
N ALA A 165 -1.89 -1.13 19.24
CA ALA A 165 -1.54 -2.42 19.85
C ALA A 165 -2.12 -3.60 19.05
N VAL A 166 -3.38 -3.52 18.64
CA VAL A 166 -3.99 -4.52 17.74
C VAL A 166 -3.22 -4.61 16.42
N CYS A 167 -2.89 -3.49 15.77
CA CYS A 167 -2.06 -3.47 14.56
C CYS A 167 -0.70 -4.15 14.77
N SER A 168 -0.02 -3.85 15.89
CA SER A 168 1.25 -4.48 16.25
C SER A 168 1.12 -5.99 16.38
N LEU A 169 0.10 -6.47 17.09
CA LEU A 169 -0.16 -7.90 17.26
C LEU A 169 -0.47 -8.59 15.93
N LEU A 170 -1.29 -7.97 15.08
CA LEU A 170 -1.61 -8.49 13.76
C LEU A 170 -0.38 -8.63 12.86
N VAL A 171 0.52 -7.64 12.85
CA VAL A 171 1.76 -7.74 12.07
C VAL A 171 2.73 -8.77 12.63
N ILE A 172 2.88 -8.84 13.96
CA ILE A 172 3.72 -9.87 14.58
C ILE A 172 3.16 -11.27 14.26
N ALA A 173 1.84 -11.46 14.35
CA ALA A 173 1.20 -12.71 13.94
C ALA A 173 1.42 -13.01 12.45
N GLY A 174 1.30 -12.01 11.58
CA GLY A 174 1.62 -12.13 10.15
C GLY A 174 3.06 -12.57 9.90
N ALA A 175 4.02 -12.02 10.65
CA ALA A 175 5.42 -12.40 10.58
C ALA A 175 5.63 -13.86 11.00
N LEU A 176 5.09 -14.27 12.16
CA LEU A 176 5.23 -15.61 12.71
C LEU A 176 4.57 -16.67 11.80
N ILE A 177 3.39 -16.38 11.26
CA ILE A 177 2.71 -17.26 10.30
C ILE A 177 3.49 -17.34 8.98
N GLY A 178 4.03 -16.20 8.50
CA GLY A 178 4.91 -16.17 7.34
C GLY A 178 6.13 -17.08 7.52
N ILE A 179 6.78 -17.03 8.68
CA ILE A 179 7.90 -17.94 9.04
C ILE A 179 7.41 -19.39 9.03
N ARG A 180 6.24 -19.66 9.64
CA ARG A 180 5.69 -21.02 9.71
C ARG A 180 5.37 -21.60 8.33
N PHE A 181 5.00 -20.77 7.37
CA PHE A 181 4.69 -21.12 5.98
C PHE A 181 5.88 -20.99 5.04
N ASP A 182 7.06 -20.67 5.58
CA ASP A 182 8.30 -20.55 4.83
C ASP A 182 8.26 -19.47 3.73
N ASP A 183 7.46 -18.42 3.92
CA ASP A 183 7.35 -17.28 3.01
C ASP A 183 8.28 -16.15 3.50
N PRO A 184 9.47 -15.96 2.88
CA PRO A 184 10.43 -14.94 3.30
C PRO A 184 9.96 -13.51 3.02
N VAL A 185 9.05 -13.30 2.06
CA VAL A 185 8.63 -11.96 1.63
C VAL A 185 7.76 -11.32 2.71
N ILE A 186 6.66 -11.98 3.10
CA ILE A 186 5.75 -11.43 4.11
C ILE A 186 6.34 -11.49 5.52
N SER A 187 7.09 -12.55 5.85
CA SER A 187 7.69 -12.67 7.19
C SER A 187 8.68 -11.54 7.46
N THR A 188 9.56 -11.26 6.50
CA THR A 188 10.55 -10.19 6.64
C THR A 188 9.89 -8.82 6.55
N ALA A 189 8.97 -8.60 5.59
CA ALA A 189 8.25 -7.33 5.50
C ALA A 189 7.51 -7.01 6.81
N ALA A 190 6.78 -7.97 7.36
CA ALA A 190 6.06 -7.83 8.62
C ALA A 190 7.01 -7.56 9.81
N ALA A 191 8.13 -8.30 9.90
CA ALA A 191 9.13 -8.07 10.93
C ALA A 191 9.74 -6.66 10.87
N VAL A 192 9.94 -6.10 9.66
CA VAL A 192 10.42 -4.72 9.46
C VAL A 192 9.33 -3.67 9.72
N ILE A 193 8.05 -4.03 9.52
CA ILE A 193 6.91 -3.16 9.83
C ILE A 193 6.68 -3.03 11.34
N ALA A 194 6.82 -4.11 12.10
CA ALA A 194 6.47 -4.17 13.52
C ALA A 194 7.10 -3.03 14.38
N PRO A 195 8.39 -2.68 14.22
CA PRO A 195 9.00 -1.56 14.96
C PRO A 195 8.26 -0.24 14.82
N PHE A 196 7.65 0.07 13.66
CA PHE A 196 6.93 1.33 13.47
C PHE A 196 5.68 1.41 14.36
N TYR A 197 4.98 0.29 14.54
CA TYR A 197 3.83 0.25 15.45
C TYR A 197 4.26 0.23 16.92
N LEU A 198 5.31 -0.51 17.27
CA LEU A 198 5.86 -0.51 18.62
C LEU A 198 6.33 0.89 19.05
N ILE A 199 7.04 1.61 18.17
CA ILE A 199 7.48 2.98 18.43
C ILE A 199 6.28 3.92 18.61
N ALA A 200 5.21 3.76 17.80
CA ALA A 200 4.00 4.57 17.96
C ALA A 200 3.25 4.30 19.29
N ILE A 201 3.43 3.13 19.90
CA ILE A 201 2.91 2.78 21.23
C ILE A 201 3.79 3.36 22.34
N VAL A 202 5.12 3.25 22.21
CA VAL A 202 6.10 3.63 23.24
C VAL A 202 6.32 5.14 23.28
N PHE A 203 6.31 5.81 22.12
CA PHE A 203 6.46 7.26 22.00
C PHE A 203 5.20 7.92 21.42
N PRO A 204 4.11 7.94 22.20
CA PRO A 204 2.83 8.50 21.79
C PRO A 204 2.77 9.92 21.29
N GLU A 205 3.66 10.74 21.81
CA GLU A 205 3.41 12.18 21.94
C GLU A 205 3.55 12.91 20.61
N HIS A 206 4.03 12.22 19.57
CA HIS A 206 4.28 12.81 18.28
C HIS A 206 3.43 12.15 17.20
N LYS A 207 2.53 12.94 16.61
CA LYS A 207 1.73 12.62 15.40
C LYS A 207 2.58 11.94 14.31
N ARG A 208 3.85 12.36 14.20
CA ARG A 208 4.85 11.81 13.29
C ARG A 208 4.98 10.29 13.34
N HIS A 209 4.87 9.67 14.50
CA HIS A 209 5.06 8.22 14.61
C HIS A 209 3.88 7.45 14.01
N ILE A 210 2.67 8.00 14.10
CA ILE A 210 1.47 7.43 13.49
C ILE A 210 1.50 7.63 11.96
N GLU A 211 1.96 8.78 11.48
CA GLU A 211 2.16 9.03 10.04
C GLU A 211 3.18 8.07 9.43
N ARG A 212 4.31 7.85 10.12
CA ARG A 212 5.31 6.83 9.74
C ARG A 212 4.70 5.43 9.72
N ALA A 213 3.91 5.09 10.73
CA ALA A 213 3.20 3.83 10.83
C ALA A 213 2.14 3.63 9.73
N ARG A 214 1.68 4.68 9.04
CA ARG A 214 0.80 4.59 7.87
C ARG A 214 1.58 4.39 6.58
N ILE A 215 2.56 5.24 6.35
CA ILE A 215 3.22 5.37 5.05
C ILE A 215 4.27 4.28 4.86
N TYR A 216 5.09 3.99 5.88
CA TYR A 216 6.19 3.04 5.72
C TYR A 216 5.73 1.61 5.50
N PRO A 217 4.66 1.09 6.12
CA PRO A 217 4.23 -0.28 5.83
C PRO A 217 3.83 -0.50 4.36
N VAL A 218 3.19 0.49 3.73
CA VAL A 218 2.88 0.44 2.29
C VAL A 218 4.17 0.38 1.47
N PHE A 219 5.15 1.22 1.78
CA PHE A 219 6.44 1.22 1.11
C PHE A 219 7.23 -0.08 1.31
N ILE A 220 7.30 -0.56 2.55
CA ILE A 220 8.01 -1.80 2.92
C ILE A 220 7.39 -2.98 2.17
N ALA A 221 6.06 -3.13 2.21
CA ALA A 221 5.37 -4.19 1.49
C ALA A 221 5.65 -4.12 -0.03
N ALA A 222 5.59 -2.93 -0.62
CA ALA A 222 5.93 -2.73 -2.02
C ALA A 222 7.37 -3.16 -2.35
N MET A 223 8.35 -2.73 -1.57
CA MET A 223 9.76 -3.06 -1.80
C MET A 223 10.04 -4.56 -1.65
N PHE A 224 9.49 -5.21 -0.62
CA PHE A 224 9.71 -6.64 -0.40
C PHE A 224 9.11 -7.51 -1.51
N VAL A 225 7.89 -7.19 -1.97
CA VAL A 225 7.31 -7.88 -3.12
C VAL A 225 8.13 -7.64 -4.39
N SER A 226 8.68 -6.43 -4.56
CA SER A 226 9.57 -6.10 -5.67
C SER A 226 10.91 -6.84 -5.67
N VAL A 227 11.39 -7.34 -4.53
CA VAL A 227 12.62 -8.18 -4.51
C VAL A 227 12.40 -9.46 -5.33
N ARG A 228 11.19 -10.01 -5.32
CA ARG A 228 10.84 -11.18 -6.15
C ARG A 228 10.36 -10.77 -7.53
N LEU A 229 9.54 -9.73 -7.61
CA LEU A 229 8.92 -9.20 -8.84
C LEU A 229 9.48 -7.81 -9.19
N PRO A 230 10.73 -7.69 -9.67
CA PRO A 230 11.39 -6.40 -9.88
C PRO A 230 10.70 -5.52 -10.93
N TRP A 231 9.99 -6.12 -11.89
CA TRP A 231 9.18 -5.36 -12.84
C TRP A 231 8.13 -4.49 -12.15
N PHE A 232 7.70 -4.82 -10.94
CA PHE A 232 6.74 -4.03 -10.16
C PHE A 232 7.30 -2.66 -9.72
N LEU A 233 8.62 -2.50 -9.65
CA LEU A 233 9.26 -1.21 -9.36
C LEU A 233 8.94 -0.15 -10.42
N ILE A 234 8.79 -0.56 -11.68
CA ILE A 234 8.53 0.35 -12.80
C ILE A 234 7.19 1.08 -12.61
N PRO A 235 6.02 0.39 -12.51
CA PRO A 235 4.76 1.07 -12.27
C PRO A 235 4.72 1.81 -10.93
N LEU A 236 5.35 1.28 -9.87
CA LEU A 236 5.45 1.97 -8.58
C LEU A 236 6.17 3.31 -8.70
N ALA A 237 7.31 3.35 -9.39
CA ALA A 237 8.08 4.57 -9.60
C ALA A 237 7.28 5.57 -10.44
N ILE A 238 6.64 5.11 -11.53
CA ILE A 238 5.78 5.96 -12.38
C ILE A 238 4.65 6.57 -11.55
N LEU A 239 3.96 5.77 -10.73
CA LEU A 239 2.87 6.24 -9.89
C LEU A 239 3.38 7.23 -8.83
N PHE A 240 4.40 6.86 -8.07
CA PHE A 240 4.93 7.68 -6.98
C PHE A 240 5.45 9.03 -7.48
N PHE A 241 6.35 9.03 -8.47
CA PHE A 241 6.92 10.26 -9.02
C PHE A 241 5.90 11.03 -9.85
N GLY A 242 4.99 10.36 -10.55
CA GLY A 242 3.89 11.00 -11.30
C GLY A 242 2.97 11.78 -10.37
N LEU A 243 2.52 11.18 -9.27
CA LEU A 243 1.70 11.88 -8.27
C LEU A 243 2.46 13.04 -7.64
N ARG A 244 3.74 12.86 -7.32
CA ARG A 244 4.54 13.93 -6.70
C ARG A 244 4.78 15.11 -7.62
N THR A 245 4.97 14.83 -8.90
CA THR A 245 5.10 15.84 -9.95
C THR A 245 3.79 16.59 -10.14
N TYR A 246 2.67 15.87 -10.21
CA TYR A 246 1.35 16.48 -10.32
C TYR A 246 1.02 17.40 -9.13
N HIS A 247 1.16 16.93 -7.89
CA HIS A 247 0.83 17.75 -6.71
C HIS A 247 1.74 18.96 -6.57
N TYR A 248 3.01 18.83 -6.99
CA TYR A 248 3.93 19.96 -6.99
C TYR A 248 3.48 21.03 -7.98
N PHE A 249 3.19 20.69 -9.24
CA PHE A 249 2.78 21.69 -10.22
C PHE A 249 1.36 22.19 -10.03
N ARG A 250 0.45 21.36 -9.48
CA ARG A 250 -0.95 21.74 -9.29
C ARG A 250 -1.20 22.54 -8.00
N TYR A 251 -0.55 22.16 -6.90
CA TYR A 251 -0.83 22.70 -5.57
C TYR A 251 0.40 23.23 -4.83
N ASN A 252 1.58 23.19 -5.46
CA ASN A 252 2.86 23.57 -4.84
C ASN A 252 3.20 22.75 -3.57
N ILE A 253 2.75 21.49 -3.50
CA ILE A 253 3.04 20.58 -2.39
C ILE A 253 3.78 19.33 -2.87
N ILE A 254 4.67 18.80 -2.04
CA ILE A 254 5.42 17.56 -2.34
C ILE A 254 4.66 16.38 -1.73
N PHE A 255 3.79 15.75 -2.52
CA PHE A 255 2.97 14.63 -2.07
C PHE A 255 2.70 13.61 -3.21
N PRO A 256 2.77 12.28 -3.00
CA PRO A 256 3.06 11.59 -1.74
C PRO A 256 4.52 11.76 -1.30
N THR A 257 4.75 11.69 0.01
CA THR A 257 6.08 11.86 0.61
C THR A 257 6.29 10.89 1.76
N PHE A 258 7.55 10.53 1.98
CA PHE A 258 8.00 9.79 3.17
C PHE A 258 8.50 10.72 4.28
N ALA A 259 8.59 12.02 3.98
CA ALA A 259 8.86 13.03 4.98
C ALA A 259 7.60 13.26 5.81
N VAL A 260 7.81 13.52 7.10
CA VAL A 260 6.75 13.61 8.09
C VAL A 260 6.59 15.04 8.59
N ASP A 261 7.49 15.93 8.16
CA ASP A 261 7.46 17.35 8.46
C ASP A 261 7.05 18.10 7.18
N HIS A 262 5.91 18.78 7.23
CA HIS A 262 5.52 19.78 6.27
C HIS A 262 6.07 21.13 6.73
N ASP A 263 7.36 21.35 6.48
CA ASP A 263 7.92 22.71 6.44
C ASP A 263 7.56 23.38 5.10
#